data_AF-A0A0N4TTY0-F1
#
_entry.id   AF-A0A0N4TTY0-F1
#
_cell.length_a   1.000
_cell.length_b   1.000
_cell.length_c   1.000
_cell.angle_alpha   90.00
_cell.angle_beta   90.00
_cell.angle_gamma   90.00
#
_symmetry.space_group_name_H-M   'P 1'
#
loop_
_entity.id
_entity.type
_entity.pdbx_description
1 polymer ?
#
loop_
_entity_poly.entity_id
_entity_poly.type
_entity_poly.pdbx_seq_one_letter_code
_entity_poly.pdbx_strand_id
1 'polypeptide(L)'
;MVDLAKNFEAFIQEDQLLELFVPRTLGMVCFRLKDSTNEMNEELNRRINEDRRIHLVASVVHGIYFIRFAVCSTLTTYEDIKQAHSIIHNFAKDIRRDAKKILK
;
A
#
# COMPACT_ATOMS: atom_id res chain seq x y z
N MET A 1 6.54 17.18 -2.41
CA MET A 1 5.32 16.34 -2.37
C MET A 1 5.21 15.44 -3.59
N VAL A 2 5.20 15.98 -4.81
CA VAL A 2 5.11 15.16 -6.05
C VAL A 2 6.30 14.21 -6.18
N ASP A 3 7.53 14.67 -5.88
CA ASP A 3 8.72 13.81 -5.95
C ASP A 3 8.71 12.65 -4.94
N LEU A 4 8.15 12.88 -3.75
CA LEU A 4 8.02 11.84 -2.72
C LEU A 4 7.01 10.76 -3.14
N ALA A 5 5.91 11.16 -3.76
CA ALA A 5 4.95 10.21 -4.34
C ALA A 5 5.58 9.42 -5.50
N LYS A 6 6.45 10.05 -6.31
CA LYS A 6 7.22 9.36 -7.36
C LYS A 6 8.20 8.33 -6.78
N ASN A 7 8.85 8.64 -5.66
CA ASN A 7 9.71 7.68 -4.96
C ASN A 7 8.91 6.48 -4.43
N PHE A 8 7.72 6.74 -3.87
CA PHE A 8 6.83 5.67 -3.42
C PHE A 8 6.34 4.81 -4.60
N GLU A 9 5.98 5.42 -5.72
CA GLU A 9 5.61 4.72 -6.96
C GLU A 9 6.72 3.77 -7.43
N ALA A 10 7.98 4.22 -7.42
CA ALA A 10 9.12 3.38 -7.77
C ALA A 10 9.26 2.16 -6.84
N PHE A 11 9.10 2.35 -5.52
CA PHE A 11 9.12 1.24 -4.58
C PHE A 11 8.02 0.21 -4.85
N ILE A 12 6.79 0.66 -5.14
CA ILE A 12 5.69 -0.25 -5.48
C ILE A 12 5.96 -1.01 -6.78
N GLN A 13 6.57 -0.37 -7.77
CA GLN A 13 6.93 -1.02 -9.04
C GLN A 13 8.01 -2.10 -8.87
N GLU A 14 8.97 -1.87 -7.97
CA GLU A 14 10.02 -2.82 -7.63
C GLU A 14 9.54 -3.96 -6.71
N ASP A 15 8.45 -3.74 -5.98
CA ASP A 15 7.88 -4.72 -5.06
C ASP A 15 7.26 -5.93 -5.80
N GLN A 16 7.59 -7.13 -5.33
CA GLN A 16 7.06 -8.38 -5.87
C GLN A 16 5.62 -8.66 -5.42
N LEU A 17 5.19 -8.09 -4.30
CA LEU A 17 3.88 -8.33 -3.69
C LEU A 17 2.84 -7.27 -4.02
N LEU A 18 3.27 -6.04 -4.35
CA LEU A 18 2.39 -4.88 -4.54
C LEU A 18 2.37 -4.43 -6.00
N GLU A 19 1.24 -3.94 -6.47
CA GLU A 19 1.10 -3.37 -7.81
C GLU A 19 0.37 -2.03 -7.76
N LEU A 20 0.64 -1.19 -8.76
CA LEU A 20 -0.10 0.04 -8.98
C LEU A 20 -1.50 -0.31 -9.51
N PHE A 21 -2.54 0.26 -8.88
CA PHE A 21 -3.91 0.13 -9.36
C PHE A 21 -4.16 1.02 -10.58
N VAL A 22 -3.60 2.23 -10.57
CA VAL A 22 -3.62 3.18 -11.68
C VAL A 22 -2.28 3.94 -11.72
N PRO A 23 -1.89 4.51 -12.88
CA PRO A 23 -0.72 5.39 -12.96
C PRO A 23 -0.80 6.54 -11.95
N ARG A 24 0.32 6.89 -11.31
CA ARG A 24 0.34 7.99 -10.33
C ARG A 24 -0.08 9.30 -11.00
N THR A 25 -0.98 10.01 -10.34
CA THR A 25 -1.36 11.37 -10.70
C THR A 25 -1.07 12.30 -9.52
N LEU A 26 -0.30 13.36 -9.73
CA LEU A 26 0.11 14.32 -8.69
C LEU A 26 0.80 13.64 -7.49
N GLY A 27 0.35 13.91 -6.26
CA GLY A 27 0.95 13.44 -5.01
C GLY A 27 0.34 12.17 -4.42
N MET A 28 -0.47 11.43 -5.19
CA MET A 28 -1.18 10.24 -4.72
C MET A 28 -0.82 9.01 -5.53
N VAL A 29 -0.55 7.90 -4.84
CA VAL A 29 -0.28 6.58 -5.43
C VAL A 29 -1.39 5.63 -4.98
N CYS A 30 -2.05 5.00 -5.95
CA CYS A 30 -3.06 3.98 -5.70
C CYS A 30 -2.45 2.62 -5.97
N PHE A 31 -2.48 1.73 -4.98
CA PHE A 31 -1.86 0.42 -5.07
C PHE A 31 -2.73 -0.66 -4.44
N ARG A 32 -2.40 -1.92 -4.74
CA ARG A 32 -3.04 -3.09 -4.15
C ARG A 32 -2.04 -4.25 -4.08
N LEU A 33 -2.40 -5.31 -3.38
CA LEU A 33 -1.65 -6.57 -3.38
C LEU A 33 -1.86 -7.31 -4.71
N LYS A 34 -0.79 -7.84 -5.32
CA LYS A 34 -0.85 -8.67 -6.54
C LYS A 34 -1.57 -9.98 -6.27
N ASP A 35 -2.30 -10.48 -7.27
CA ASP A 35 -2.99 -11.79 -7.26
C ASP A 35 -3.83 -12.01 -6.00
N SER A 36 -4.58 -10.99 -5.59
CA SER A 36 -5.28 -10.95 -4.30
C SER A 36 -6.75 -10.63 -4.45
N THR A 37 -7.53 -11.01 -3.43
CA THR A 37 -8.95 -10.66 -3.34
C THR A 37 -9.14 -9.29 -2.69
N ASN A 38 -10.36 -8.75 -2.74
CA ASN A 38 -10.66 -7.48 -2.07
C ASN A 38 -10.53 -7.60 -0.55
N GLU A 39 -10.95 -8.74 0.02
CA GLU A 39 -10.89 -9.03 1.45
C GLU A 39 -9.43 -9.03 1.96
N MET A 40 -8.49 -9.51 1.15
CA MET A 40 -7.05 -9.43 1.48
C MET A 40 -6.55 -7.99 1.54
N ASN A 41 -7.03 -7.11 0.66
CA ASN A 41 -6.65 -5.70 0.65
C ASN A 41 -7.36 -4.90 1.76
N GLU A 42 -8.60 -5.25 2.09
CA GLU A 42 -9.32 -4.71 3.24
C GLU A 42 -8.60 -5.06 4.54
N GLU A 43 -8.23 -6.32 4.71
CA GLU A 43 -7.49 -6.80 5.88
C GLU A 43 -6.09 -6.16 5.97
N LEU A 44 -5.39 -6.02 4.84
CA LEU A 44 -4.12 -5.30 4.78
C LEU A 44 -4.28 -3.86 5.27
N ASN A 45 -5.27 -3.13 4.76
CA ASN A 45 -5.55 -1.75 5.17
C ASN A 45 -5.95 -1.65 6.64
N ARG A 46 -6.73 -2.62 7.14
CA ARG A 46 -7.13 -2.71 8.56
C ARG A 46 -5.91 -2.88 9.46
N ARG A 47 -5.05 -3.87 9.18
CA ARG A 47 -3.84 -4.15 9.99
C ARG A 47 -2.86 -2.99 10.00
N ILE A 48 -2.66 -2.33 8.86
CA ILE A 48 -1.79 -1.15 8.77
C ILE A 48 -2.32 -0.01 9.67
N ASN A 49 -3.62 0.26 9.63
CA ASN A 49 -4.21 1.32 10.44
C ASN A 49 -4.25 0.98 11.94
N GLU A 50 -4.44 -0.30 12.30
CA GLU A 50 -4.41 -0.78 13.69
C GLU A 50 -3.01 -0.71 14.32
N ASP A 51 -1.97 -0.83 13.52
CA ASP A 51 -0.57 -0.70 13.92
C ASP A 51 -0.17 0.75 14.27
N ARG A 52 -0.92 1.75 13.79
CA ARG A 52 -0.81 3.18 14.12
C ARG A 52 0.51 3.87 13.75
N ARG A 53 1.47 3.21 13.10
CA ARG A 53 2.68 3.88 12.59
C ARG A 53 2.39 4.76 11.37
N ILE A 54 1.46 4.35 10.53
CA ILE A 54 0.97 5.12 9.38
C ILE A 54 -0.54 5.02 9.28
N HIS A 55 -1.17 6.00 8.64
CA HIS A 55 -2.61 5.98 8.35
C HIS A 55 -2.83 5.98 6.84
N LEU A 56 -3.64 5.04 6.36
CA LEU A 56 -3.99 4.91 4.95
C LEU A 56 -5.50 4.80 4.78
N VAL A 57 -5.97 5.27 3.62
CA VAL A 57 -7.37 5.21 3.25
C VAL A 57 -7.54 4.40 1.98
N ALA A 58 -8.59 3.59 1.91
CA ALA A 58 -8.90 2.82 0.72
C ALA A 58 -9.99 3.45 -0.12
N SER A 59 -10.27 2.85 -1.27
CA SER A 59 -11.40 3.17 -2.15
C SER A 59 -11.80 1.94 -2.96
N VAL A 60 -13.02 1.96 -3.49
CA VAL A 60 -13.54 0.92 -4.37
C VAL A 60 -13.99 1.56 -5.67
N VAL A 61 -13.47 1.08 -6.79
CA VAL A 61 -13.85 1.53 -8.14
C VAL A 61 -14.13 0.30 -8.99
N HIS A 62 -15.30 0.25 -9.63
CA HIS A 62 -15.76 -0.91 -10.41
C HIS A 62 -15.67 -2.25 -9.66
N GLY A 63 -15.98 -2.23 -8.35
CA GLY A 63 -15.92 -3.42 -7.49
C GLY A 63 -14.50 -3.86 -7.12
N ILE A 64 -13.46 -3.08 -7.46
CA ILE A 64 -12.07 -3.36 -7.12
C ILE A 64 -11.65 -2.50 -5.92
N TYR A 65 -11.21 -3.15 -4.85
CA TYR A 65 -10.68 -2.48 -3.65
C TYR A 65 -9.18 -2.19 -3.81
N PHE A 66 -8.78 -0.95 -3.51
CA PHE A 66 -7.38 -0.52 -3.54
C PHE A 66 -7.08 0.50 -2.43
N ILE A 67 -5.79 0.65 -2.12
CA ILE A 67 -5.30 1.51 -1.04
C ILE A 67 -4.69 2.78 -1.66
N ARG A 68 -4.94 3.93 -1.04
CA ARG A 68 -4.40 5.23 -1.45
C ARG A 68 -3.33 5.68 -0.49
N PHE A 69 -2.14 5.94 -1.03
CA PHE A 69 -1.04 6.59 -0.33
C PHE A 69 -0.96 8.04 -0.79
N ALA A 70 -1.17 8.98 0.13
CA ALA A 70 -1.06 10.41 -0.14
C ALA A 70 -0.05 11.04 0.83
N VAL A 71 0.86 11.84 0.30
CA VAL A 71 1.81 12.61 1.11
C VAL A 71 1.13 13.91 1.56
N CYS A 72 0.70 13.96 2.82
CA CYS A 72 -0.09 15.08 3.34
C CYS A 72 0.74 16.20 3.99
N SER A 73 1.84 15.85 4.67
CA SER A 73 2.64 16.81 5.42
C SER A 73 3.79 17.36 4.58
N THR A 74 4.08 18.66 4.72
CA THR A 74 5.26 19.28 4.12
C THR A 74 6.56 18.89 4.80
N LEU A 75 6.48 18.29 6.00
CA LEU A 75 7.64 17.80 6.76
C LEU A 75 8.02 16.36 6.39
N THR A 76 7.19 15.66 5.60
CA THR A 76 7.50 14.29 5.17
C THR A 76 8.79 14.27 4.36
N THR A 77 9.70 13.37 4.74
CA THR A 77 11.01 13.17 4.12
C THR A 77 11.01 11.89 3.28
N TYR A 78 12.07 11.69 2.50
CA TYR A 78 12.29 10.44 1.77
C TYR A 78 12.36 9.22 2.69
N GLU A 79 12.96 9.36 3.86
CA GLU A 79 13.09 8.26 4.81
C GLU A 79 11.73 7.82 5.36
N ASP A 80 10.80 8.76 5.58
CA ASP A 80 9.43 8.44 5.97
C ASP A 80 8.71 7.63 4.89
N ILE A 81 8.93 7.96 3.60
CA ILE A 81 8.37 7.19 2.47
C ILE A 81 8.92 5.77 2.45
N LYS A 82 10.23 5.61 2.66
CA LYS A 82 10.90 4.32 2.71
C LYS A 82 10.40 3.47 3.88
N GLN A 83 10.23 4.08 5.05
CA GLN A 83 9.65 3.42 6.22
C GLN A 83 8.20 3.01 5.98
N ALA A 84 7.38 3.89 5.42
CA ALA A 84 5.99 3.59 5.07
C ALA A 84 5.90 2.40 4.10
N HIS A 85 6.73 2.38 3.05
CA HIS A 85 6.82 1.25 2.14
C HIS A 85 7.22 -0.05 2.87
N SER A 86 8.23 0.00 3.74
CA SER A 86 8.67 -1.17 4.52
C SER A 86 7.54 -1.74 5.40
N ILE A 87 6.77 -0.86 6.06
CA ILE A 87 5.63 -1.26 6.88
C ILE A 87 4.57 -1.96 6.03
N ILE A 88 4.20 -1.35 4.90
CA ILE A 88 3.20 -1.91 3.97
C ILE A 88 3.67 -3.27 3.44
N HIS A 89 4.93 -3.39 3.01
CA HIS A 89 5.51 -4.63 2.50
C HIS A 89 5.49 -5.75 3.56
N ASN A 90 5.84 -5.44 4.80
CA ASN A 90 5.84 -6.42 5.88
C ASN A 90 4.44 -6.95 6.16
N PHE A 91 3.44 -6.08 6.26
CA PHE A 91 2.04 -6.52 6.41
C PHE A 91 1.55 -7.28 5.18
N ALA A 92 1.89 -6.85 3.97
CA ALA A 92 1.56 -7.57 2.74
C ALA A 92 2.12 -9.01 2.75
N LYS A 93 3.35 -9.19 3.23
CA LYS A 93 4.00 -10.50 3.39
C LYS A 93 3.27 -11.36 4.43
N ASP A 94 2.85 -10.78 5.54
CA ASP A 94 2.10 -11.50 6.58
C ASP A 94 0.72 -11.95 6.09
N ILE A 95 -0.03 -11.07 5.43
CA ILE A 95 -1.32 -11.40 4.80
C ILE A 95 -1.16 -12.56 3.81
N ARG A 96 -0.13 -12.49 2.95
CA ARG A 96 0.12 -13.54 1.96
C ARG A 96 0.55 -14.85 2.60
N ARG A 97 1.24 -14.82 3.74
CA ARG A 97 1.59 -16.02 4.51
C ARG A 97 0.37 -16.64 5.18
N ASP A 98 -0.50 -15.83 5.77
CA ASP A 98 -1.71 -16.29 6.44
C ASP A 98 -2.69 -16.91 5.44
N ALA A 99 -2.84 -16.33 4.24
CA ALA A 99 -3.62 -16.91 3.16
C ALA A 99 -3.11 -18.30 2.72
N LYS A 100 -1.79 -18.51 2.67
CA LYS A 100 -1.19 -19.81 2.35
C LYS A 100 -1.41 -20.87 3.43
N LYS A 101 -1.63 -20.49 4.69
CA LYS A 101 -1.91 -21.43 5.78
C LYS A 101 -3.33 -21.97 5.73
N ILE A 102 -4.28 -21.19 5.20
CA ILE A 102 -5.70 -21.58 5.11
C ILE A 102 -5.94 -22.59 3.98
N LEU A 103 -5.05 -22.62 2.97
CA LEU A 103 -5.11 -23.55 1.84
C LEU A 103 -4.35 -24.88 2.08
N LYS A 104 -3.79 -25.10 3.28
CA LYS A 104 -3.16 -26.35 3.71
C LYS A 104 -4.03 -27.05 4.74
#